data_AF-H1Y5Q0-F1
#
_entry.id   AF-H1Y5Q0-F1
#
_cell.length_a   1.000
_cell.length_b   1.000
_cell.length_c   1.000
_cell.angle_alpha   90.00
_cell.angle_beta   90.00
_cell.angle_gamma   90.00
#
_symmetry.space_group_name_H-M   'P 1'
#
loop_
_entity.id
_entity.type
_entity.pdbx_description
1 polymer ?
#
loop_
_entity_poly.entity_id
_entity_poly.type
_entity_poly.pdbx_seq_one_letter_code
_entity_poly.pdbx_strand_id
1 'polypeptide(L)'
;MYKYELSFWDTLKDKDGVLLSSKYFYGDKYSDDFLFHDPKSLPRFGHLARKALMHYLGDHYNPHKDATIHEPFIRLLIKGFIEYRIAHKTTDYDREFIDNFLKKVIGDLYGVPLEYDQKRIDQGILPPYRGVLHDVGPQ
;
A
#
# COMPACT_ATOMS: atom_id res chain seq x y z
N MET A 1 -8.39 -19.51 15.30
CA MET A 1 -8.57 -18.46 14.28
C MET A 1 -7.20 -17.85 14.03
N TYR A 2 -6.60 -18.10 12.86
CA TYR A 2 -5.22 -17.73 12.59
C TYR A 2 -5.10 -16.22 12.41
N LYS A 3 -4.00 -15.64 12.90
CA LYS A 3 -3.70 -14.20 12.92
C LYS A 3 -3.49 -13.58 11.52
N TYR A 4 -3.65 -14.38 10.47
CA TYR A 4 -3.28 -14.07 9.08
C TYR A 4 -4.47 -13.76 8.15
N GLU A 5 -5.71 -13.83 8.66
CA GLU A 5 -6.92 -13.51 7.90
C GLU A 5 -7.33 -12.03 7.97
N LEU A 6 -6.65 -11.23 8.80
CA LEU A 6 -6.95 -9.82 8.96
C LEU A 6 -6.23 -8.99 7.91
N SER A 7 -7.00 -8.16 7.21
CA SER A 7 -6.52 -7.15 6.29
C SER A 7 -5.45 -6.29 6.96
N PHE A 8 -4.41 -5.87 6.22
CA PHE A 8 -3.37 -4.96 6.73
C PHE A 8 -3.97 -3.68 7.35
N TRP A 9 -5.13 -3.28 6.84
CA TRP A 9 -5.89 -2.13 7.31
C TRP A 9 -6.47 -2.34 8.72
N ASP A 10 -6.74 -3.58 9.09
CA ASP A 10 -7.35 -3.95 10.38
C ASP A 10 -6.31 -4.05 11.51
N THR A 11 -5.03 -4.19 11.16
CA THR A 11 -3.92 -4.32 12.13
C THR A 11 -3.27 -2.97 12.47
N LEU A 12 -3.58 -1.91 11.73
CA LEU A 12 -3.21 -0.55 12.08
C LEU A 12 -4.14 -0.07 13.20
N LYS A 13 -3.78 -0.30 14.47
CA LYS A 13 -4.47 0.27 15.64
C LYS A 13 -3.50 1.01 16.55
N ASP A 14 -3.95 2.07 17.22
CA ASP A 14 -3.13 2.79 18.18
C ASP A 14 -3.10 2.08 19.52
N LYS A 15 -2.36 2.65 20.47
CA LYS A 15 -2.26 2.16 21.85
C LYS A 15 -3.62 2.03 22.55
N ASP A 16 -4.65 2.71 22.03
CA ASP A 16 -6.00 2.75 22.58
C ASP A 16 -6.96 1.85 21.75
N GLY A 17 -6.44 1.09 20.79
CA GLY A 17 -7.21 0.15 19.96
C GLY A 17 -7.96 0.80 18.80
N VAL A 18 -7.77 2.10 18.54
CA VAL A 18 -8.42 2.83 17.45
C VAL A 18 -7.70 2.53 16.14
N LEU A 19 -8.45 2.19 15.09
CA LEU A 19 -7.92 1.98 13.75
C LEU A 19 -7.14 3.21 13.25
N LEU A 20 -5.82 3.07 13.20
CA LEU A 20 -4.84 4.01 12.67
C LEU A 20 -4.84 4.13 11.15
N SER A 21 -5.70 3.37 10.46
CA SER A 21 -5.79 3.39 8.99
C SER A 21 -6.02 4.79 8.43
N SER A 22 -6.66 5.69 9.18
CA SER A 22 -6.84 7.09 8.80
C SER A 22 -5.66 8.01 9.12
N LYS A 23 -4.74 7.62 10.02
CA LYS A 23 -3.74 8.52 10.61
C LYS A 23 -2.30 8.26 10.19
N TYR A 24 -2.00 7.04 9.71
CA TYR A 24 -0.63 6.64 9.34
C TYR A 24 -0.47 6.27 7.86
N PHE A 25 -1.56 6.17 7.10
CA PHE A 25 -1.52 6.10 5.63
C PHE A 25 -1.78 7.46 4.96
N TYR A 26 -2.14 8.49 5.75
CA TYR A 26 -2.45 9.84 5.29
C TYR A 26 -1.77 10.86 6.20
N GLY A 27 -1.15 11.86 5.59
CA GLY A 27 -1.21 13.20 6.17
C GLY A 27 -2.41 13.94 5.57
N ASP A 28 -2.68 15.13 6.10
CA ASP A 28 -3.62 16.07 5.48
C ASP A 28 -3.21 16.40 4.03
N LYS A 29 -4.11 17.07 3.29
CA LYS A 29 -3.86 17.57 1.92
C LYS A 29 -2.50 18.27 1.77
N TYR A 30 -2.00 18.90 2.83
CA TYR A 30 -0.72 19.60 2.87
C TYR A 30 0.49 18.64 2.84
N SER A 31 0.41 17.52 3.56
CA SER A 31 1.42 16.47 3.54
C SER A 31 1.51 15.78 2.17
N ASP A 32 0.35 15.62 1.52
CA ASP A 32 0.21 15.07 0.16
C ASP A 32 0.72 16.02 -0.93
N ASP A 33 0.60 17.34 -0.73
CA ASP A 33 1.12 18.36 -1.67
C ASP A 33 2.66 18.48 -1.59
N PHE A 34 3.23 18.32 -0.40
CA PHE A 34 4.68 18.29 -0.19
C PHE A 34 5.34 17.07 -0.87
N LEU A 35 4.61 15.94 -0.99
CA LEU A 35 5.09 14.70 -1.61
C LEU A 35 5.47 14.84 -3.09
N PHE A 36 4.77 15.69 -3.85
CA PHE A 36 5.06 15.92 -5.28
C PHE A 36 6.29 16.79 -5.53
N HIS A 37 6.70 17.59 -4.55
CA HIS A 37 7.76 18.59 -4.73
C HIS A 37 9.14 18.12 -4.26
N ASP A 38 9.25 16.95 -3.61
CA ASP A 38 10.53 16.39 -3.14
C ASP A 38 10.83 14.99 -3.74
N PRO A 39 11.72 14.91 -4.77
CA PRO A 39 12.16 13.65 -5.35
C PRO A 39 12.97 12.76 -4.39
N LYS A 40 13.35 13.26 -3.20
CA LYS A 40 14.01 12.49 -2.13
C LYS A 40 13.03 11.91 -1.10
N SER A 41 11.72 11.90 -1.38
CA SER A 41 10.68 11.45 -0.43
C SER A 41 10.64 9.94 -0.14
N LEU A 42 11.36 9.10 -0.90
CA LEU A 42 11.35 7.63 -0.74
C LEU A 42 11.62 7.12 0.70
N PRO A 43 12.55 7.67 1.49
CA PRO A 43 12.78 7.25 2.87
C PRO A 43 11.54 7.41 3.77
N ARG A 44 10.62 8.33 3.46
CA ARG A 44 9.39 8.54 4.24
C ARG A 44 8.44 7.34 4.16
N PHE A 45 8.45 6.61 3.05
CA PHE A 45 7.67 5.38 2.89
C PHE A 45 8.31 4.16 3.56
N GLY A 46 9.50 4.30 4.15
CA GLY A 46 10.20 3.17 4.78
C GLY A 46 9.41 2.53 5.92
N HIS A 47 8.74 3.32 6.76
CA HIS A 47 7.90 2.78 7.82
C HIS A 47 6.70 1.98 7.28
N LEU A 48 6.08 2.45 6.19
CA LEU A 48 4.94 1.76 5.57
C LEU A 48 5.39 0.48 4.87
N ALA A 49 6.49 0.54 4.11
CA ALA A 49 7.06 -0.62 3.46
C ALA A 49 7.44 -1.70 4.48
N ARG A 50 8.11 -1.33 5.57
CA ARG A 50 8.46 -2.29 6.65
C ARG A 50 7.23 -2.86 7.34
N LYS A 51 6.19 -2.05 7.60
CA LYS A 51 4.94 -2.56 8.16
C LYS A 51 4.27 -3.56 7.23
N ALA A 52 4.19 -3.27 5.93
CA ALA A 52 3.63 -4.18 4.94
C ALA A 52 4.43 -5.49 4.89
N LEU A 53 5.77 -5.40 4.81
CA LEU A 53 6.66 -6.56 4.81
C LEU A 53 6.50 -7.40 6.08
N MET A 54 6.52 -6.78 7.27
CA MET A 54 6.32 -7.49 8.54
C MET A 54 4.93 -8.13 8.64
N HIS A 55 3.88 -7.43 8.17
CA HIS A 55 2.51 -7.92 8.24
C HIS A 55 2.30 -9.14 7.34
N TYR A 56 2.74 -9.07 6.08
CA TYR A 56 2.50 -10.13 5.11
C TYR A 56 3.47 -11.31 5.24
N LEU A 57 4.76 -11.04 5.50
CA LEU A 57 5.76 -12.11 5.57
C LEU A 57 5.90 -12.70 6.97
N GLY A 58 5.52 -11.97 8.03
CA GLY A 58 5.67 -12.43 9.40
C GLY A 58 7.11 -12.89 9.70
N ASP A 59 7.27 -14.15 10.09
CA ASP A 59 8.56 -14.76 10.41
C ASP A 59 9.50 -14.92 9.20
N HIS A 60 8.96 -14.85 7.97
CA HIS A 60 9.77 -14.87 6.75
C HIS A 60 10.45 -13.52 6.46
N TYR A 61 10.10 -12.45 7.18
CA TYR A 61 10.73 -11.15 6.99
C TYR A 61 12.07 -11.05 7.71
N ASN A 62 13.16 -10.94 6.94
CA ASN A 62 14.49 -10.62 7.48
C ASN A 62 14.96 -9.23 7.01
N PRO A 63 14.92 -8.20 7.89
CA PRO A 63 15.33 -6.85 7.53
C PRO A 63 16.84 -6.70 7.26
N HIS A 64 17.66 -7.67 7.68
CA HIS A 64 19.12 -7.62 7.51
C HIS A 64 19.62 -8.29 6.23
N LYS A 65 18.76 -9.08 5.58
CA LYS A 65 19.13 -9.85 4.39
C LYS A 65 18.47 -9.32 3.13
N ASP A 66 17.16 -9.08 3.19
CA ASP A 66 16.34 -8.92 1.98
C ASP A 66 15.74 -7.51 1.87
N ALA A 67 15.68 -6.74 2.96
CA ALA A 67 15.08 -5.40 2.95
C ALA A 67 15.89 -4.38 2.14
N THR A 68 17.22 -4.49 2.07
CA THR A 68 18.04 -3.59 1.24
C THR A 68 17.71 -3.68 -0.25
N ILE A 69 17.21 -4.82 -0.71
CA ILE A 69 16.87 -5.07 -2.12
C ILE A 69 15.40 -4.77 -2.39
N HIS A 70 14.48 -5.33 -1.58
CA HIS A 70 13.06 -5.26 -1.88
C HIS A 70 12.35 -4.04 -1.27
N GLU A 71 12.81 -3.53 -0.12
CA GLU A 71 12.15 -2.39 0.55
C GLU A 71 12.09 -1.14 -0.34
N PRO A 72 13.14 -0.75 -1.09
CA PRO A 72 13.06 0.36 -2.05
C PRO A 72 11.96 0.19 -3.09
N PHE A 73 11.77 -1.03 -3.60
CA PHE A 73 10.74 -1.31 -4.59
C PHE A 73 9.34 -1.24 -3.99
N ILE A 74 9.12 -1.80 -2.79
CA ILE A 74 7.84 -1.67 -2.09
C ILE A 74 7.51 -0.20 -1.78
N ARG A 75 8.51 0.61 -1.43
CA ARG A 75 8.33 2.06 -1.23
C ARG A 75 7.86 2.76 -2.52
N LEU A 76 8.39 2.37 -3.68
CA LEU A 76 7.97 2.93 -4.98
C LEU A 76 6.52 2.59 -5.30
N LEU A 77 6.07 1.36 -5.02
CA LEU A 77 4.68 0.96 -5.23
C LEU A 77 3.72 1.74 -4.33
N ILE A 78 4.05 1.87 -3.04
CA ILE A 78 3.27 2.66 -2.08
C ILE A 78 3.18 4.13 -2.54
N LYS A 79 4.30 4.71 -2.98
CA LYS A 79 4.34 6.05 -3.56
C LYS A 79 3.38 6.16 -4.75
N GLY A 80 3.39 5.19 -5.67
CA GLY A 80 2.52 5.17 -6.84
C GLY A 80 1.03 5.18 -6.50
N PHE A 81 0.59 4.43 -5.48
CA PHE A 81 -0.81 4.45 -5.04
C PHE A 81 -1.24 5.81 -4.48
N ILE A 82 -0.34 6.47 -3.75
CA ILE A 82 -0.58 7.80 -3.18
C ILE A 82 -0.63 8.84 -4.29
N GLU A 83 0.35 8.83 -5.21
CA GLU A 83 0.39 9.70 -6.38
C GLU A 83 -0.87 9.55 -7.24
N TYR A 84 -1.33 8.31 -7.43
CA TYR A 84 -2.56 8.05 -8.17
C TYR A 84 -3.75 8.75 -7.52
N ARG A 85 -4.00 8.54 -6.22
CA ARG A 85 -5.13 9.16 -5.50
C ARG A 85 -5.10 10.68 -5.61
N ILE A 86 -3.93 11.30 -5.41
CA ILE A 86 -3.78 12.75 -5.44
C ILE A 86 -4.06 13.29 -6.85
N ALA A 87 -3.40 12.72 -7.88
CA ALA A 87 -3.56 13.14 -9.27
C ALA A 87 -5.02 13.01 -9.75
N HIS A 88 -5.69 11.94 -9.30
CA HIS A 88 -7.05 11.59 -9.68
C HIS A 88 -8.11 12.20 -8.75
N LYS A 89 -7.71 12.88 -7.67
CA LYS A 89 -8.59 13.49 -6.66
C LYS A 89 -9.64 12.51 -6.11
N THR A 90 -9.23 11.27 -5.88
CA THR A 90 -10.15 10.23 -5.38
C THR A 90 -10.45 10.45 -3.91
N THR A 91 -11.66 10.09 -3.48
CA THR A 91 -12.10 10.28 -2.09
C THR A 91 -11.37 9.34 -1.14
N ASP A 92 -11.18 8.09 -1.52
CA ASP A 92 -10.54 7.04 -0.72
C ASP A 92 -9.57 6.19 -1.57
N TYR A 93 -8.86 5.26 -0.92
CA TYR A 93 -8.05 4.23 -1.56
C TYR A 93 -8.87 2.97 -1.83
N ASP A 94 -8.54 2.32 -2.93
CA ASP A 94 -9.01 0.97 -3.21
C ASP A 94 -8.22 -0.05 -2.37
N ARG A 95 -8.59 -0.16 -1.09
CA ARG A 95 -7.85 -0.92 -0.07
C ARG A 95 -7.70 -2.39 -0.42
N GLU A 96 -8.75 -2.99 -0.96
CA GLU A 96 -8.79 -4.40 -1.32
C GLU A 96 -7.90 -4.70 -2.53
N PHE A 97 -7.88 -3.81 -3.53
CA PHE A 97 -6.94 -3.90 -4.64
C PHE A 97 -5.49 -3.81 -4.14
N ILE A 98 -5.18 -2.78 -3.34
CA ILE A 98 -3.82 -2.53 -2.82
C ILE A 98 -3.33 -3.70 -1.97
N ASP A 99 -4.18 -4.25 -1.09
CA ASP A 99 -3.85 -5.39 -0.22
C ASP A 99 -3.51 -6.64 -1.04
N ASN A 100 -4.36 -7.03 -2.00
CA ASN A 100 -4.11 -8.19 -2.87
C ASN A 100 -2.89 -7.99 -3.77
N PHE A 101 -2.71 -6.78 -4.31
CA PHE A 101 -1.56 -6.44 -5.14
C PHE A 101 -0.25 -6.52 -4.35
N LEU A 102 -0.21 -5.97 -3.13
CA LEU A 102 0.98 -6.02 -2.28
C LEU A 102 1.28 -7.45 -1.81
N LYS A 103 0.26 -8.24 -1.45
CA LYS A 103 0.43 -9.67 -1.12
C LYS A 103 1.08 -10.44 -2.26
N LYS A 104 0.56 -10.27 -3.48
CA LYS A 104 1.14 -10.89 -4.68
C LYS A 104 2.61 -10.49 -4.86
N VAL A 105 2.88 -9.18 -4.91
CA VAL A 105 4.23 -8.67 -5.17
C VAL A 105 5.23 -9.09 -4.09
N ILE A 106 4.86 -8.95 -2.82
CA ILE A 106 5.74 -9.31 -1.70
C ILE A 106 5.97 -10.81 -1.66
N GLY A 107 4.94 -11.62 -1.90
CA GLY A 107 5.05 -13.07 -2.00
C GLY A 107 6.01 -13.48 -3.11
N ASP A 108 5.85 -12.90 -4.31
CA ASP A 108 6.71 -13.16 -5.47
C ASP A 108 8.17 -12.76 -5.21
N LEU A 109 8.41 -11.59 -4.60
CA LEU A 109 9.76 -11.09 -4.33
C LEU A 109 10.52 -11.94 -3.30
N TYR A 110 9.82 -12.46 -2.29
CA TYR A 110 10.41 -13.22 -1.19
C TYR A 110 10.28 -14.74 -1.36
N GLY A 111 9.64 -15.20 -2.44
CA GLY A 111 9.39 -16.62 -2.69
C GLY A 111 8.46 -17.26 -1.64
N VAL A 112 7.54 -16.48 -1.06
CA VAL A 112 6.59 -16.93 -0.04
C VAL A 112 5.20 -17.03 -0.67
N PRO A 113 4.52 -18.19 -0.60
CA PRO A 113 3.20 -18.38 -1.20
C PRO A 113 2.11 -17.71 -0.34
N LEU A 114 1.99 -16.39 -0.45
CA LEU A 114 0.94 -15.63 0.20
C LEU A 114 -0.39 -15.83 -0.54
N GLU A 115 -1.48 -16.03 0.20
CA GLU A 115 -2.83 -16.07 -0.39
C GLU A 115 -3.27 -14.66 -0.79
N TYR A 116 -3.70 -14.52 -2.05
CA TYR A 116 -4.28 -13.30 -2.60
C TYR A 116 -5.36 -13.64 -3.63
N ASP A 117 -6.30 -12.71 -3.84
CA ASP A 117 -7.33 -12.82 -4.86
C ASP A 117 -6.85 -12.23 -6.20
N GLN A 118 -6.46 -13.10 -7.13
CA GLN A 118 -6.04 -12.70 -8.48
C GLN A 118 -7.19 -12.01 -9.24
N LYS A 119 -8.45 -12.44 -9.06
CA LYS A 119 -9.59 -11.83 -9.76
C LYS A 119 -9.74 -10.37 -9.33
N ARG A 120 -9.49 -10.08 -8.05
CA ARG A 120 -9.50 -8.71 -7.55
C ARG A 120 -8.42 -7.86 -8.19
N ILE A 121 -7.22 -8.40 -8.40
CA ILE A 121 -6.14 -7.68 -9.08
C ILE A 121 -6.52 -7.41 -10.55
N ASP A 122 -7.11 -8.40 -11.23
CA ASP A 122 -7.49 -8.31 -12.65
C ASP A 122 -8.58 -7.23 -12.91
N GLN A 123 -9.42 -6.94 -11.93
CA GLN A 123 -10.41 -5.86 -11.99
C GLN A 123 -9.75 -4.46 -11.97
N GLY A 124 -8.50 -4.37 -11.54
CA GLY A 124 -7.79 -3.12 -11.33
C GLY A 124 -8.43 -2.26 -10.24
N ILE A 125 -8.12 -0.96 -10.27
CA ILE A 125 -8.77 0.03 -9.41
C ILE A 125 -10.24 0.13 -9.82
N LEU A 126 -11.18 0.02 -8.88
CA LEU A 126 -12.63 0.05 -9.18
C LEU A 126 -13.14 1.50 -9.42
N PRO A 127 -14.26 1.67 -10.16
CA PRO A 127 -14.81 2.98 -10.50
C PRO A 127 -14.94 4.02 -9.38
N PRO A 128 -15.39 3.73 -8.14
CA PRO A 128 -15.46 4.74 -7.08
C PRO A 128 -14.09 5.28 -6.65
N TYR A 129 -13.02 4.58 -7.00
CA TYR A 129 -11.63 4.94 -6.73
C TYR A 129 -10.87 5.33 -8.00
N ARG A 130 -11.52 5.30 -9.17
CA ARG A 130 -11.01 5.91 -10.40
C ARG A 130 -11.34 7.39 -10.31
N GLY A 131 -10.35 8.26 -10.46
CA GLY A 131 -10.66 9.68 -10.50
C GLY A 131 -11.34 10.07 -11.79
N VAL A 132 -11.86 11.29 -11.80
CA VAL A 132 -12.55 11.90 -12.95
C VAL A 132 -11.73 11.81 -14.25
N LEU A 133 -10.39 11.79 -14.16
CA LEU A 133 -9.47 11.66 -15.30
C LEU A 133 -9.40 10.26 -15.92
N HIS A 134 -9.83 9.20 -15.21
CA HIS A 134 -9.76 7.83 -15.70
C HIS A 134 -10.99 7.41 -16.52
N ASP A 135 -12.11 8.12 -16.34
CA ASP A 135 -13.39 7.86 -17.03
C ASP A 135 -13.56 8.70 -18.32
N VAL A 136 -12.65 9.65 -18.57
CA VAL A 136 -12.51 10.31 -19.89
C VAL A 136 -11.54 9.49 -20.74
N GLY A 137 -12.05 8.39 -21.31
CA GLY A 137 -11.36 7.72 -22.42
C GLY A 137 -11.19 8.66 -23.63
N PRO A 138 -10.27 8.36 -24.56
CA PRO A 138 -10.12 9.16 -25.77
C PRO A 138 -11.44 9.20 -26.54
N GLN A 139 -11.89 10.40 -26.89
CA GLN A 139 -12.97 10.60 -27.86
C GLN A 139 -12.49 10.21 -29.26
#